data_AF-A0A6B3FLF0-F1
#
_entry.id   AF-A0A6B3FLF0-F1
#
_cell.length_a   1.000
_cell.length_b   1.000
_cell.length_c   1.000
_cell.angle_alpha   90.00
_cell.angle_beta   90.00
_cell.angle_gamma   90.00
#
_symmetry.space_group_name_H-M   'P 1'
#
loop_
_entity.id
_entity.type
_entity.pdbx_description
1 polymer ?
#
loop_
_entity_poly.entity_id
_entity_poly.type
_entity_poly.pdbx_seq_one_letter_code
_entity_poly.pdbx_strand_id
1 'polypeptide(L)'
;WDQPDESIWETRAGRQRHTYSRLMCWVAVERMVRVARQRGLPGDLGRWMATRDTMYRQIIEEGWDEAAGTFTQRLRPGDCAEAEEAVGGDAVVDAALLLMPMVKFLSPT
;
A
#
# COMPACT_ATOMS: atom_id res chain seq x y z
N TRP A 1 6.20 -6.28 5.94
CA TRP A 1 5.59 -5.28 5.05
C TRP A 1 4.29 -4.76 5.67
N ASP A 2 3.47 -5.62 6.27
CA ASP A 2 2.24 -5.20 6.95
C ASP A 2 2.45 -4.83 8.43
N GLN A 3 3.24 -3.80 8.69
CA GLN A 3 3.41 -3.23 10.03
C GLN A 3 3.17 -1.71 9.97
N PRO A 4 2.77 -1.05 11.07
CA PRO A 4 2.72 0.41 11.12
C PRO A 4 4.10 1.04 10.88
N ASP A 5 4.17 2.19 10.22
CA ASP A 5 5.39 2.94 9.92
C ASP A 5 5.15 4.46 10.01
N GLU A 6 6.19 5.27 9.81
CA GLU A 6 6.14 6.74 9.97
C GLU A 6 5.77 7.50 8.67
N SER A 7 5.44 6.79 7.59
CA SER A 7 5.32 7.30 6.21
C SER A 7 6.59 7.98 5.68
N ILE A 8 6.54 8.47 4.43
CA ILE A 8 7.61 9.33 3.86
C ILE A 8 7.66 10.72 4.45
N TRP A 9 6.59 11.14 5.13
CA TRP A 9 6.48 12.47 5.71
C TRP A 9 6.98 12.52 7.15
N GLU A 10 7.33 11.37 7.75
CA GLU A 10 7.80 11.24 9.14
C GLU A 10 6.95 12.06 10.12
N THR A 11 5.62 11.88 10.02
CA THR A 11 4.68 12.72 10.77
C THR A 11 4.79 12.43 12.26
N ARG A 12 4.65 13.45 13.11
CA ARG A 12 4.69 13.28 14.58
C ARG A 12 3.43 12.61 15.17
N ALA A 13 2.60 12.01 14.33
CA ALA A 13 1.40 11.25 14.71
C ALA A 13 1.73 9.80 15.13
N GLY A 14 3.01 9.44 15.14
CA GLY A 14 3.48 8.10 15.44
C GLY A 14 3.25 7.13 14.28
N ARG A 15 3.54 5.85 14.55
CA ARG A 15 3.48 4.79 13.52
C ARG A 15 2.04 4.46 13.16
N GLN A 16 1.70 4.56 11.88
CA GLN A 16 0.36 4.26 11.34
C GLN A 16 0.45 3.31 10.13
N ARG A 17 -0.69 2.74 9.72
CA ARG A 17 -0.78 1.90 8.52
C ARG A 17 -0.96 2.78 7.28
N HIS A 18 0.12 3.32 6.72
CA HIS A 18 0.05 4.24 5.59
C HIS A 18 -0.17 3.55 4.23
N THR A 19 -1.13 4.05 3.45
CA THR A 19 -1.43 3.56 2.09
C THR A 19 -0.21 3.67 1.18
N TYR A 20 0.51 4.79 1.26
CA TYR A 20 1.72 5.01 0.48
C TYR A 20 2.81 3.96 0.78
N SER A 21 3.04 3.65 2.06
CA SER A 21 4.06 2.68 2.46
C SER A 21 3.72 1.27 1.97
N ARG A 22 2.44 0.89 2.00
CA ARG A 22 1.95 -0.37 1.42
C ARG A 22 2.12 -0.40 -0.09
N LEU A 23 1.81 0.70 -0.77
CA LEU A 23 2.03 0.86 -2.20
C LEU A 23 3.51 0.68 -2.58
N MET A 24 4.44 1.29 -1.85
CA MET A 24 5.88 1.13 -2.15
C MET A 24 6.38 -0.29 -1.87
N CYS A 25 5.85 -0.97 -0.84
CA CYS A 25 6.10 -2.39 -0.62
C CYS A 25 5.59 -3.23 -1.81
N TRP A 26 4.40 -2.96 -2.32
CA TRP A 26 3.85 -3.62 -3.50
C TRP A 26 4.75 -3.41 -4.73
N VAL A 27 5.22 -2.17 -4.96
CA VAL A 27 6.13 -1.85 -6.06
C VAL A 27 7.42 -2.65 -5.94
N ALA A 28 8.03 -2.73 -4.76
CA ALA A 28 9.24 -3.50 -4.55
C ALA A 28 9.06 -4.97 -4.97
N VAL A 29 7.99 -5.62 -4.51
CA VAL A 29 7.71 -7.03 -4.83
C VAL A 29 7.37 -7.22 -6.32
N GLU A 30 6.58 -6.33 -6.92
CA GLU A 30 6.26 -6.41 -8.35
C GLU A 30 7.53 -6.30 -9.21
N ARG A 31 8.43 -5.37 -8.86
CA ARG A 31 9.69 -5.17 -9.59
C ARG A 31 10.65 -6.33 -9.38
N MET A 32 10.68 -6.96 -8.20
CA MET A 32 11.42 -8.21 -7.97
C MET A 32 10.94 -9.34 -8.89
N VAL A 33 9.62 -9.56 -9.00
CA VAL A 33 9.05 -10.56 -9.91
C VAL A 33 9.43 -10.25 -11.37
N ARG A 34 9.32 -8.98 -11.78
CA ARG A 34 9.66 -8.56 -13.15
C ARG A 34 11.12 -8.80 -13.48
N VAL A 35 12.03 -8.39 -12.59
CA VAL A 35 13.48 -8.56 -12.77
C VAL A 35 13.85 -10.04 -12.81
N ALA A 36 13.32 -10.87 -11.91
CA ALA A 36 13.59 -12.30 -11.88
C ALA A 36 13.19 -13.00 -13.19
N ARG A 37 11.98 -12.69 -13.72
CA ARG A 37 11.52 -13.22 -15.00
C ARG A 37 12.35 -12.74 -16.19
N GLN A 38 12.68 -11.44 -16.24
CA GLN A 38 13.41 -10.84 -17.37
C GLN A 38 14.87 -11.25 -17.43
N ARG A 39 15.49 -11.58 -16.29
CA ARG A 39 16.93 -11.87 -16.18
C ARG A 39 17.23 -13.33 -15.83
N GLY A 40 16.22 -14.17 -15.61
CA GLY A 40 16.41 -15.56 -15.20
C GLY A 40 17.06 -15.71 -13.81
N LEU A 41 16.84 -14.75 -12.91
CA LEU A 41 17.41 -14.79 -11.56
C LEU A 41 16.62 -15.74 -10.67
N PRO A 42 17.30 -16.46 -9.75
CA PRO A 42 16.62 -17.34 -8.80
C PRO A 42 15.72 -16.52 -7.86
N GLY A 43 14.52 -17.05 -7.60
CA GLY A 43 13.56 -16.41 -6.71
C GLY A 43 12.30 -17.26 -6.55
N ASP A 44 11.68 -17.18 -5.38
CA ASP A 44 10.39 -17.81 -5.12
C ASP A 44 9.27 -16.97 -5.73
N LEU A 45 9.08 -17.12 -7.05
CA LEU A 45 8.09 -16.37 -7.81
C LEU A 45 6.67 -16.61 -7.30
N GLY A 46 6.36 -17.82 -6.84
CA GLY A 46 5.03 -18.17 -6.31
C GLY A 46 4.72 -17.35 -5.06
N ARG A 47 5.63 -17.35 -4.08
CA ARG A 47 5.47 -16.56 -2.86
C ARG A 47 5.44 -15.05 -3.14
N TRP A 48 6.29 -14.54 -4.02
CA TRP A 48 6.33 -13.10 -4.32
C TRP A 48 5.05 -12.64 -5.01
N MET A 49 4.54 -13.41 -5.98
CA MET A 49 3.26 -13.09 -6.63
C MET A 49 2.11 -13.10 -5.62
N ALA A 50 2.01 -14.13 -4.77
CA ALA A 50 0.98 -14.20 -3.73
C ALA A 50 1.07 -13.03 -2.73
N THR A 51 2.29 -12.62 -2.36
CA THR A 51 2.53 -11.47 -1.48
C THR A 51 2.10 -10.16 -2.15
N ARG A 52 2.48 -9.95 -3.41
CA ARG A 52 2.07 -8.79 -4.22
C ARG A 52 0.54 -8.71 -4.34
N ASP A 53 -0.12 -9.83 -4.61
CA ASP A 53 -1.57 -9.87 -4.78
C ASP A 53 -2.31 -9.61 -3.45
N THR A 54 -1.71 -10.02 -2.33
CA THR A 54 -2.20 -9.69 -0.98
C THR A 54 -2.08 -8.19 -0.69
N MET A 55 -0.94 -7.57 -0.98
CA MET A 55 -0.75 -6.12 -0.86
C MET A 55 -1.74 -5.35 -1.75
N TYR A 56 -1.97 -5.82 -2.99
CA TYR A 56 -2.92 -5.20 -3.91
C TYR A 56 -4.33 -5.16 -3.33
N ARG A 57 -4.84 -6.33 -2.86
CA ARG A 57 -6.16 -6.43 -2.23
C ARG A 57 -6.27 -5.50 -1.03
N GLN A 58 -5.29 -5.52 -0.13
CA GLN A 58 -5.26 -4.64 1.04
C GLN A 58 -5.35 -3.16 0.65
N ILE A 59 -4.57 -2.70 -0.33
CA ILE A 59 -4.59 -1.29 -0.75
C ILE A 59 -5.95 -0.90 -1.35
N ILE A 60 -6.53 -1.75 -2.20
CA ILE A 60 -7.83 -1.47 -2.84
C ILE A 60 -8.97 -1.50 -1.82
N GLU A 61 -9.00 -2.50 -0.93
CA GLU A 61 -10.09 -2.72 0.01
C GLU A 61 -10.01 -1.76 1.20
N GLU A 62 -8.82 -1.56 1.77
CA GLU A 62 -8.65 -0.75 2.99
C GLU A 62 -8.25 0.70 2.71
N GLY A 63 -7.63 0.99 1.57
CA GLY A 63 -7.12 2.33 1.23
C GLY A 63 -8.10 3.23 0.49
N TRP A 64 -9.15 2.67 -0.12
CA TRP A 64 -10.21 3.41 -0.80
C TRP A 64 -11.30 3.84 0.17
N ASP A 65 -11.69 5.11 0.09
CA ASP A 65 -12.86 5.66 0.78
C ASP A 65 -13.99 5.88 -0.24
N GLU A 66 -15.07 5.12 -0.11
CA GLU A 66 -16.21 5.20 -1.02
C GLU A 66 -17.00 6.51 -0.89
N ALA A 67 -17.08 7.09 0.31
CA ALA A 67 -17.83 8.31 0.56
C ALA A 67 -17.10 9.53 0.00
N ALA A 68 -15.77 9.56 0.12
CA ALA A 68 -14.92 10.61 -0.42
C ALA A 68 -14.54 10.38 -1.90
N GLY A 69 -14.73 9.16 -2.42
CA GLY A 69 -14.38 8.80 -3.79
C GLY A 69 -12.88 8.92 -4.08
N THR A 70 -12.04 8.60 -3.10
CA THR A 70 -10.59 8.77 -3.19
C THR A 70 -9.83 7.78 -2.32
N PHE A 71 -8.55 7.58 -2.63
CA PHE A 71 -7.64 6.92 -1.70
C PHE A 71 -7.23 7.87 -0.57
N THR A 72 -7.13 7.33 0.64
CA THR A 72 -6.76 8.09 1.83
C THR A 72 -5.37 7.73 2.33
N GLN A 73 -4.79 8.60 3.15
CA GLN A 73 -3.44 8.49 3.68
C GLN A 73 -3.21 7.20 4.49
N ARG A 74 -4.23 6.78 5.23
CA ARG A 74 -4.18 5.68 6.20
C ARG A 74 -5.14 4.60 5.74
N LEU A 75 -4.69 3.34 5.77
CA LEU A 75 -5.57 2.21 5.58
C LEU A 75 -6.60 2.17 6.70
N ARG A 76 -7.85 1.91 6.34
CA ARG A 76 -8.90 1.60 7.31
C ARG A 76 -8.51 0.34 8.10
N PRO A 77 -8.91 0.21 9.37
CA PRO A 77 -8.75 -1.04 10.09
C PRO A 77 -9.41 -2.18 9.30
N GLY A 78 -8.63 -3.17 8.89
CA GLY A 78 -9.14 -4.44 8.37
C GLY A 78 -9.38 -5.43 9.50
N ASP A 79 -9.73 -6.67 9.17
CA ASP A 79 -9.94 -7.76 10.16
C ASP A 79 -8.67 -8.14 10.94
N CYS A 80 -7.49 -7.68 10.48
CA CYS A 80 -6.21 -7.96 11.12
C CYS A 80 -5.99 -7.02 12.32
N ALA A 81 -6.17 -7.58 13.51
CA ALA A 81 -5.95 -6.97 14.81
C ALA A 81 -4.56 -6.31 14.95
N GLU A 82 -4.49 -5.26 15.78
CA GLU A 82 -3.35 -4.37 16.07
C GLU A 82 -3.31 -3.02 15.30
N ALA A 83 -4.45 -2.51 14.85
CA ALA A 83 -4.58 -1.07 14.63
C ALA A 83 -5.02 -0.41 15.94
N GLU A 84 -4.16 0.43 16.53
CA GLU A 84 -4.61 1.47 17.46
C GLU A 84 -5.75 2.23 16.77
N GLU A 85 -6.86 2.40 17.49
CA GLU A 85 -8.09 3.02 17.01
C GLU A 85 -7.73 4.32 16.26
N ALA A 86 -8.01 4.34 14.95
CA ALA A 86 -7.65 5.47 14.11
C ALA A 86 -8.36 6.72 14.62
N VAL A 87 -7.64 7.55 15.37
CA VAL A 87 -8.14 8.84 15.85
C VAL A 87 -8.32 9.76 14.63
N GLY A 88 -9.55 10.21 14.43
CA GLY A 88 -9.92 11.23 13.44
C GLY A 88 -10.65 10.67 12.23
N GLY A 89 -11.98 10.72 12.29
CA GLY A 89 -12.93 10.23 11.29
C GLY A 89 -13.16 11.15 10.10
N ASP A 90 -12.10 11.61 9.44
CA ASP A 90 -12.20 12.24 8.12
C ASP A 90 -11.20 11.60 7.14
N ALA A 91 -11.60 11.49 5.88
CA ALA A 91 -10.81 10.97 4.76
C ALA A 91 -9.59 11.88 4.49
N VAL A 92 -8.52 11.71 5.26
CA VAL A 92 -7.28 12.48 5.08
C VAL A 92 -6.65 12.09 3.75
N VAL A 93 -6.62 13.03 2.80
CA VAL A 93 -5.98 12.85 1.49
C VAL A 93 -4.46 12.99 1.59
N ASP A 94 -3.74 12.29 0.71
CA ASP A 94 -2.27 12.37 0.62
C ASP A 94 -1.82 12.49 -0.84
N ALA A 95 -1.06 13.55 -1.13
CA ALA A 95 -0.53 13.81 -2.47
C ALA A 95 0.44 12.71 -2.94
N ALA A 96 1.09 11.98 -2.02
CA ALA A 96 1.95 10.85 -2.35
C ALA A 96 1.21 9.73 -3.10
N LEU A 97 -0.12 9.66 -3.00
CA LEU A 97 -0.94 8.67 -3.69
C LEU A 97 -1.13 8.97 -5.19
N LEU A 98 -0.81 10.19 -5.64
CA LEU A 98 -0.70 10.51 -7.07
C LEU A 98 0.43 9.72 -7.76
N LEU A 99 1.29 9.04 -7.00
CA LEU A 99 2.28 8.10 -7.53
C LEU A 99 1.64 6.79 -8.02
N MET A 100 0.41 6.43 -7.62
CA MET A 100 -0.24 5.16 -7.99
C MET A 100 -0.29 4.91 -9.51
N PRO A 101 -0.71 5.86 -10.36
CA PRO A 101 -0.66 5.65 -11.81
C PRO A 101 0.77 5.58 -12.35
N MET A 102 1.70 6.36 -11.79
CA MET A 102 3.09 6.39 -12.25
C MET A 102 3.82 5.07 -12.00
N VAL A 103 3.49 4.38 -10.89
CA VAL A 103 4.06 3.06 -10.59
C VAL A 103 3.29 1.91 -11.24
N LYS A 104 2.26 2.21 -12.04
CA LYS A 104 1.36 1.26 -12.71
C LYS A 104 0.55 0.40 -11.73
N PHE A 105 0.19 0.97 -10.58
CA PHE A 105 -0.72 0.33 -9.63
C PHE A 105 -2.18 0.47 -10.10
N LEU A 106 -2.55 1.66 -10.59
CA LEU A 106 -3.84 1.94 -11.22
C LEU A 106 -3.64 2.47 -12.64
N SER A 107 -4.67 2.33 -13.47
CA SER A 107 -4.71 3.02 -14.76
C SER A 107 -4.90 4.53 -14.53
N PRO A 108 -4.25 5.40 -15.31
CA PRO A 108 -4.50 6.86 -15.27
C PRO A 108 -5.85 7.27 -15.92
N THR A 109 -6.73 6.32 -16.24
CA THR A 109 -7.95 6.50 -17.07
C THR A 109 -9.18 5.95 -16.39
#